data_AF-A0ABD3WGX5-F1
#
_entry.id   AF-A0ABD3WGX5-F1
#
_cell.length_a   1.000
_cell.length_b   1.000
_cell.length_c   1.000
_cell.angle_alpha   90.00
_cell.angle_beta   90.00
_cell.angle_gamma   90.00
#
_symmetry.space_group_name_H-M   'P 1'
#
loop_
_entity.id
_entity.type
_entity.pdbx_description
1 polymer ?
#
loop_
_entity_poly.entity_id
_entity_poly.type
_entity_poly.pdbx_seq_one_letter_code
_entity_poly.pdbx_strand_id
1 'polypeptide(L)'
;MLQVKAVVNIGGPPFLSAAGMYVKGQNTTPVELDISKLDLHDDGSISFRNCFPYKKEDFIKVWESDAKVLNIIGEDDQACPPESLQLLRDCYPPHKCSNIQLKIYPGAGHLIEIPYAPHFRVTYHKTYSQYFLWGGKPKPHADAQEDAWKSILDHFRTQLSSSFNKEQLHSNL
;
A
#
# COMPACT_ATOMS: atom_id res chain seq x y z
N MET A 1 1.49 6.03 -26.38
CA MET A 1 1.67 6.36 -24.95
C MET A 1 1.68 5.06 -24.16
N LEU A 2 2.60 4.90 -23.21
CA LEU A 2 2.59 3.76 -22.30
C LEU A 2 1.41 3.91 -21.33
N GLN A 3 0.52 2.93 -21.31
CA GLN A 3 -0.63 2.89 -20.40
C GLN A 3 -0.33 1.93 -19.26
N VAL A 4 -0.46 2.38 -18.02
CA VAL A 4 -0.37 1.51 -16.84
C VAL A 4 -1.61 0.63 -16.78
N LYS A 5 -1.44 -0.70 -16.89
CA LYS A 5 -2.54 -1.67 -16.88
C LYS A 5 -2.88 -2.19 -15.47
N ALA A 6 -1.88 -2.35 -14.63
CA ALA A 6 -2.02 -2.95 -13.31
C ALA A 6 -1.09 -2.28 -12.29
N VAL A 7 -1.56 -2.14 -11.07
CA VAL A 7 -0.83 -1.58 -9.92
C VAL A 7 -1.02 -2.49 -8.72
N VAL A 8 0.03 -2.67 -7.94
CA VAL A 8 -0.05 -3.19 -6.57
C VAL A 8 0.44 -2.09 -5.63
N ASN A 9 -0.34 -1.80 -4.59
CA ASN A 9 0.01 -0.92 -3.49
C ASN A 9 0.12 -1.75 -2.21
N ILE A 10 1.26 -1.68 -1.50
CA ILE A 10 1.52 -2.44 -0.27
C ILE A 10 1.78 -1.44 0.85
N GLY A 11 0.90 -1.38 1.85
CA GLY A 11 1.04 -0.49 3.01
C GLY A 11 0.98 1.01 2.71
N GLY A 12 0.84 1.42 1.44
CA GLY A 12 0.81 2.82 1.05
C GLY A 12 -0.56 3.47 1.30
N PRO A 13 -0.62 4.67 1.89
CA PRO A 13 -1.88 5.39 2.06
C PRO A 13 -2.38 5.91 0.70
N PRO A 14 -3.69 6.18 0.56
CA PRO A 14 -4.28 6.68 -0.68
C PRO A 14 -4.04 8.18 -0.93
N PHE A 15 -3.18 8.83 -0.15
CA PHE A 15 -2.90 10.27 -0.19
C PHE A 15 -1.40 10.50 -0.16
N LEU A 16 -0.95 11.69 -0.54
CA LEU A 16 0.45 12.08 -0.42
C LEU A 16 0.76 12.46 1.03
N SER A 17 1.92 12.02 1.52
CA SER A 17 2.45 12.38 2.84
C SER A 17 3.91 12.80 2.71
N ALA A 18 4.41 13.54 3.70
CA ALA A 18 5.78 14.07 3.80
C ALA A 18 6.21 15.08 2.72
N ALA A 19 5.91 14.85 1.44
CA ALA A 19 6.26 15.73 0.34
C ALA A 19 5.17 15.77 -0.75
N GLY A 20 4.99 16.94 -1.33
CA GLY A 20 4.19 17.11 -2.55
C GLY A 20 4.90 16.53 -3.78
N MET A 21 4.14 16.38 -4.86
CA MET A 21 4.64 15.95 -6.16
C MET A 21 4.36 17.03 -7.22
N TYR A 22 5.24 17.16 -8.21
CA TYR A 22 4.98 17.99 -9.38
C TYR A 22 4.39 17.16 -10.51
N VAL A 23 3.13 17.41 -10.86
CA VAL A 23 2.38 16.65 -11.86
C VAL A 23 1.75 17.61 -12.86
N LYS A 24 2.08 17.45 -14.15
CA LYS A 24 1.50 18.23 -15.27
C LYS A 24 1.52 19.75 -15.07
N GLY A 25 2.60 20.30 -14.52
CA GLY A 25 2.70 21.74 -14.31
C GLY A 25 2.26 22.23 -12.92
N GLN A 26 1.75 21.34 -12.07
CA GLN A 26 1.14 21.70 -10.79
C GLN A 26 1.82 20.97 -9.63
N ASN A 27 2.02 21.67 -8.50
CA ASN A 27 2.42 21.04 -7.25
C ASN A 27 1.18 20.50 -6.54
N THR A 28 1.24 19.26 -6.08
CA THR A 28 0.25 18.69 -5.17
C THR A 28 0.62 19.01 -3.73
N THR A 29 -0.39 19.14 -2.88
CA THR A 29 -0.22 19.37 -1.44
C THR A 29 -0.30 18.02 -0.72
N PRO A 30 0.71 17.65 0.10
CA PRO A 30 0.63 16.46 0.93
C PRO A 30 -0.28 16.70 2.14
N VAL A 31 -0.84 15.62 2.68
CA VAL A 31 -1.46 15.62 4.01
C VAL A 31 -0.36 15.89 5.03
N GLU A 32 -0.51 16.99 5.78
CA GLU A 32 0.41 17.35 6.85
C GLU A 32 0.24 16.41 8.05
N LEU A 33 1.35 15.96 8.61
CA LEU A 33 1.38 15.12 9.80
C LEU A 33 0.96 15.92 11.04
N ASP A 34 -0.06 15.45 11.75
CA ASP A 34 -0.41 15.91 13.08
C ASP A 34 0.44 15.17 14.14
N ILE A 35 1.61 15.73 14.41
CA ILE A 35 2.57 15.16 15.37
C ILE A 35 2.04 15.16 16.81
N SER A 36 0.97 15.91 17.12
CA SER A 36 0.35 15.87 18.45
C SER A 36 -0.34 14.55 18.74
N LYS A 37 -0.61 13.76 17.69
CA LYS A 37 -1.20 12.41 17.74
C LYS A 37 -0.17 11.29 17.57
N LEU A 38 1.11 11.61 17.73
CA LEU A 38 2.16 10.60 17.70
C LEU A 38 2.04 9.71 18.93
N ASP A 39 1.91 8.41 18.69
CA ASP A 39 1.75 7.43 19.77
C ASP A 39 3.12 6.92 20.20
N LEU A 40 3.55 7.30 21.41
CA LEU A 40 4.78 6.80 22.06
C LEU A 40 4.45 5.58 22.90
N HIS A 41 5.16 4.47 22.67
CA HIS A 41 5.02 3.24 23.42
C HIS A 41 6.06 3.14 24.55
N ASP A 42 5.80 2.27 25.53
CA ASP A 42 6.66 2.05 26.71
C ASP A 42 8.09 1.61 26.33
N ASP A 43 8.27 0.97 25.18
CA ASP A 43 9.57 0.55 24.64
C ASP A 43 10.32 1.68 23.90
N GLY A 44 9.76 2.89 23.89
CA GLY A 44 10.30 4.07 23.21
C GLY A 44 10.07 4.09 21.70
N SER A 45 9.36 3.10 21.14
CA SER A 45 8.95 3.12 19.74
C SER A 45 7.77 4.07 19.50
N ILE A 46 7.71 4.65 18.30
CA ILE A 46 6.64 5.57 17.89
C ILE A 46 5.79 4.97 16.77
N SER A 47 4.48 5.20 16.83
CA SER A 47 3.51 4.85 15.79
C SER A 47 2.96 6.12 15.16
N PHE A 48 2.88 6.12 13.81
CA PHE A 48 2.34 7.23 13.01
C PHE A 48 0.90 6.99 12.59
N ARG A 49 0.31 5.82 12.91
CA ARG A 49 -1.02 5.40 12.46
C ARG A 49 -2.08 6.51 12.60
N ASN A 50 -2.03 7.24 13.71
CA ASN A 50 -3.02 8.26 14.08
C ASN A 50 -2.61 9.69 13.71
N CYS A 51 -1.44 9.89 13.09
CA CYS A 51 -0.89 11.21 12.75
C CYS A 51 -1.43 11.81 11.45
N PHE A 52 -2.28 11.10 10.68
CA PHE A 52 -2.73 11.57 9.38
C PHE A 52 -4.17 12.11 9.44
N PRO A 53 -4.38 13.44 9.44
CA PRO A 53 -5.70 14.07 9.41
C PRO A 53 -6.28 14.13 7.98
N TYR A 54 -6.23 13.01 7.26
CA TYR A 54 -6.68 12.94 5.86
C TYR A 54 -8.20 13.09 5.74
N LYS A 55 -8.64 13.60 4.59
CA LYS A 55 -10.02 13.63 4.14
C LYS A 55 -10.14 12.90 2.80
N LYS A 56 -11.38 12.58 2.40
CA LYS A 56 -11.61 11.88 1.12
C LYS A 56 -11.15 12.71 -0.08
N GLU A 57 -11.15 14.04 0.05
CA GLU A 57 -10.72 14.98 -0.98
C GLU A 57 -9.19 14.95 -1.19
N ASP A 58 -8.43 14.49 -0.19
CA ASP A 58 -6.97 14.35 -0.28
C ASP A 58 -6.55 13.07 -1.03
N PHE A 59 -7.50 12.16 -1.27
CA PHE A 59 -7.19 10.89 -1.91
C PHE A 59 -6.81 11.09 -3.38
N ILE A 60 -5.73 10.43 -3.77
CA ILE A 60 -5.31 10.28 -5.15
C ILE A 60 -6.45 9.55 -5.88
N LYS A 61 -6.99 10.19 -6.92
CA LYS A 61 -8.15 9.71 -7.67
C LYS A 61 -7.80 8.56 -8.63
N VAL A 62 -7.30 7.45 -8.09
CA VAL A 62 -6.87 6.27 -8.86
C VAL A 62 -7.96 5.70 -9.77
N TRP A 63 -9.25 5.96 -9.46
CA TRP A 63 -10.41 5.60 -10.29
C TRP A 63 -10.51 6.37 -11.62
N GLU A 64 -9.74 7.45 -11.80
CA GLU A 64 -9.64 8.15 -13.09
C GLU A 64 -8.87 7.33 -14.14
N SER A 65 -8.13 6.30 -13.72
CA SER A 65 -7.46 5.36 -14.63
C SER A 65 -8.26 4.06 -14.82
N ASP A 66 -7.97 3.35 -15.91
CA ASP A 66 -8.45 1.99 -16.15
C ASP A 66 -7.57 0.90 -15.53
N ALA A 67 -6.52 1.29 -14.78
CA ALA A 67 -5.62 0.34 -14.17
C ALA A 67 -6.35 -0.51 -13.13
N LYS A 68 -6.01 -1.79 -13.10
CA LYS A 68 -6.47 -2.72 -12.08
C LYS A 68 -5.55 -2.63 -10.87
N VAL A 69 -6.08 -2.19 -9.74
CA VAL A 69 -5.34 -1.88 -8.53
C VAL A 69 -5.61 -2.94 -7.46
N LEU A 70 -4.55 -3.58 -6.98
CA LEU A 70 -4.60 -4.42 -5.79
C LEU A 70 -3.94 -3.67 -4.62
N ASN A 71 -4.70 -3.41 -3.56
CA ASN A 71 -4.20 -2.84 -2.32
C ASN A 71 -4.01 -3.96 -1.29
N ILE A 72 -2.86 -3.95 -0.63
CA ILE A 72 -2.46 -4.89 0.42
C ILE A 72 -2.07 -4.08 1.65
N ILE A 73 -2.62 -4.41 2.81
CA ILE A 73 -2.25 -3.76 4.08
C ILE A 73 -2.41 -4.71 5.26
N GLY A 74 -1.59 -4.54 6.29
CA GLY A 74 -1.76 -5.20 7.58
C GLY A 74 -2.83 -4.51 8.42
N GLU A 75 -3.68 -5.25 9.12
CA GLU A 75 -4.65 -4.68 10.07
C GLU A 75 -3.96 -3.96 11.24
N ASP A 76 -2.82 -4.51 11.69
CA ASP A 76 -1.98 -3.95 12.75
C ASP A 76 -0.85 -3.07 12.15
N ASP A 77 -1.10 -2.42 11.01
CA ASP A 77 -0.18 -1.40 10.49
C ASP A 77 -0.14 -0.21 11.46
N GLN A 78 1.08 0.14 11.89
CA GLN A 78 1.37 1.21 12.84
C GLN A 78 2.02 2.44 12.17
N ALA A 79 2.28 2.36 10.86
CA ALA A 79 2.80 3.49 10.09
C ALA A 79 1.72 4.14 9.22
N CYS A 80 0.70 3.38 8.78
CA CYS A 80 -0.39 3.88 7.93
C CYS A 80 -1.75 3.31 8.39
N PRO A 81 -2.82 4.12 8.39
CA PRO A 81 -4.14 3.68 8.85
C PRO A 81 -4.84 2.80 7.79
N PRO A 82 -5.14 1.51 8.07
CA PRO A 82 -5.80 0.61 7.11
C PRO A 82 -7.20 1.08 6.69
N GLU A 83 -7.86 1.86 7.54
CA GLU A 83 -9.18 2.44 7.31
C GLU A 83 -9.18 3.39 6.10
N SER A 84 -8.04 4.04 5.81
CA SER A 84 -7.89 4.93 4.66
C SER A 84 -8.11 4.20 3.33
N LEU A 85 -7.62 2.96 3.21
CA LEU A 85 -7.79 2.14 2.00
C LEU A 85 -9.20 1.55 1.88
N GLN A 86 -9.88 1.30 2.99
CA GLN A 86 -11.30 0.96 2.97
C GLN A 86 -12.12 2.14 2.44
N LEU A 87 -11.87 3.34 2.94
CA LEU A 87 -12.51 4.57 2.47
C LEU A 87 -12.18 4.85 0.99
N LEU A 88 -10.94 4.60 0.56
CA LEU A 88 -10.55 4.74 -0.86
C LEU A 88 -11.42 3.83 -1.74
N ARG A 89 -11.60 2.56 -1.33
CA ARG A 89 -12.44 1.61 -2.07
C ARG A 89 -13.88 2.12 -2.21
N ASP A 90 -14.41 2.74 -1.17
CA ASP A 90 -15.76 3.31 -1.18
C ASP A 90 -15.88 4.59 -2.03
N CYS A 91 -14.77 5.26 -2.34
CA CYS A 91 -14.73 6.38 -3.27
C CYS A 91 -14.79 5.97 -4.75
N TYR A 92 -14.60 4.69 -5.09
CA TYR A 92 -14.70 4.24 -6.48
C TYR A 92 -16.14 4.33 -7.00
N PRO A 93 -16.37 4.88 -8.20
CA PRO A 93 -17.71 4.92 -8.77
C PRO A 93 -18.18 3.49 -9.11
N PRO A 94 -19.50 3.22 -9.09
CA PRO A 94 -20.04 1.86 -9.27
C PRO A 94 -19.55 1.13 -10.53
N HIS A 95 -19.34 1.87 -11.63
CA HIS A 95 -18.86 1.29 -12.90
C HIS A 95 -17.35 0.98 -12.92
N LYS A 96 -16.59 1.39 -11.89
CA LYS A 96 -15.15 1.12 -11.72
C LYS A 96 -14.86 0.25 -10.49
N CYS A 97 -15.85 -0.17 -9.70
CA CYS A 97 -15.60 -0.91 -8.45
C CYS A 97 -14.80 -2.20 -8.67
N SER A 98 -14.91 -2.83 -9.85
CA SER A 98 -14.13 -4.01 -10.23
C SER A 98 -12.65 -3.72 -10.58
N ASN A 99 -12.25 -2.44 -10.62
CA ASN A 99 -10.86 -2.04 -10.84
C ASN A 99 -10.05 -1.98 -9.55
N ILE A 100 -10.68 -2.10 -8.37
CA ILE A 100 -9.99 -2.06 -7.08
C ILE A 100 -10.23 -3.34 -6.30
N GLN A 101 -9.15 -3.89 -5.74
CA GLN A 101 -9.17 -4.96 -4.77
C GLN A 101 -8.45 -4.47 -3.51
N LEU A 102 -8.89 -4.96 -2.35
CA LEU A 102 -8.30 -4.65 -1.05
C LEU A 102 -8.18 -5.94 -0.25
N LYS A 103 -6.95 -6.29 0.14
CA LYS A 103 -6.64 -7.38 1.06
C LYS A 103 -6.10 -6.78 2.35
N ILE A 104 -6.79 -7.07 3.46
CA ILE A 104 -6.39 -6.68 4.80
C ILE A 104 -6.00 -7.97 5.53
N TYR A 105 -4.77 -8.02 6.05
CA TYR A 105 -4.26 -9.19 6.76
C TYR A 105 -4.33 -8.98 8.28
N PRO A 106 -5.20 -9.71 9.01
CA PRO A 106 -5.34 -9.59 10.45
C PRO A 106 -4.02 -9.87 11.18
N GLY A 107 -3.64 -9.01 12.12
CA GLY A 107 -2.41 -9.15 12.89
C GLY A 107 -1.10 -9.04 12.11
N ALA A 108 -1.11 -8.65 10.83
CA ALA A 108 0.08 -8.25 10.08
C ALA A 108 0.35 -6.75 10.25
N GLY A 109 1.61 -6.36 10.13
CA GLY A 109 2.08 -4.98 10.28
C GLY A 109 2.37 -4.31 8.94
N HIS A 110 3.07 -3.19 8.97
CA HIS A 110 3.38 -2.37 7.80
C HIS A 110 4.31 -3.06 6.78
N LEU A 111 5.39 -3.66 7.26
CA LEU A 111 6.49 -4.18 6.42
C LEU A 111 6.18 -5.58 5.84
N ILE A 112 5.18 -5.67 4.97
CA ILE A 112 4.85 -6.90 4.24
C ILE A 112 5.88 -7.14 3.13
N GLU A 113 6.97 -7.80 3.50
CA GLU A 113 8.06 -8.21 2.62
C GLU A 113 7.75 -9.49 1.81
N ILE A 114 8.75 -9.98 1.08
CA ILE A 114 8.69 -11.29 0.41
C ILE A 114 8.52 -12.45 1.43
N PRO A 115 8.03 -13.63 0.98
CA PRO A 115 7.86 -14.79 1.84
C PRO A 115 9.13 -15.18 2.61
N TYR A 116 8.96 -15.58 3.87
CA TYR A 116 10.02 -16.02 4.78
C TYR A 116 11.02 -14.94 5.19
N ALA A 117 10.82 -13.68 4.78
CA ALA A 117 11.55 -12.56 5.34
C ALA A 117 11.21 -12.44 6.84
N PRO A 118 12.19 -12.16 7.72
CA PRO A 118 11.93 -12.03 9.14
C PRO A 118 10.97 -10.86 9.41
N HIS A 119 10.07 -11.07 10.37
CA HIS A 119 9.17 -10.00 10.84
C HIS A 119 9.95 -8.98 11.68
N PHE A 120 9.89 -7.71 11.27
CA PHE A 120 10.47 -6.59 12.00
C PHE A 120 9.36 -5.74 12.64
N ARG A 121 9.03 -6.02 13.90
CA ARG A 121 8.01 -5.25 14.62
C ARG A 121 8.43 -3.80 14.88
N VAL A 122 9.69 -3.58 15.22
CA VAL A 122 10.27 -2.27 15.54
C VAL A 122 11.65 -2.18 14.90
N THR A 123 11.98 -1.04 14.29
CA THR A 123 13.34 -0.77 13.78
C THR A 123 13.77 0.66 14.09
N TYR A 124 15.07 0.92 14.12
CA TYR A 124 15.60 2.28 14.23
C TYR A 124 15.56 2.98 12.86
N HIS A 125 14.86 4.11 12.78
CA HIS A 125 14.80 4.91 11.57
C HIS A 125 15.84 6.03 11.61
N LYS A 126 16.94 5.86 10.87
CA LYS A 126 18.10 6.77 10.88
C LYS A 126 17.75 8.24 10.62
N THR A 127 16.90 8.54 9.64
CA THR A 127 16.54 9.93 9.28
C THR A 127 15.83 10.66 10.41
N TYR A 128 14.98 9.97 11.17
CA TYR A 128 14.22 10.54 12.28
C TYR A 128 14.91 10.35 13.63
N SER A 129 16.02 9.61 13.66
CA SER A 129 16.74 9.26 14.87
C SER A 129 15.87 8.62 15.97
N GLN A 130 14.85 7.85 15.57
CA GLN A 130 13.83 7.29 16.46
C GLN A 130 13.50 5.85 16.09
N TYR A 131 13.02 5.06 17.05
CA TYR A 131 12.50 3.71 16.82
C TYR A 131 11.06 3.77 16.30
N PHE A 132 10.80 3.16 15.15
CA PHE A 132 9.47 3.13 14.53
C PHE A 132 8.81 1.79 14.84
N LEU A 133 7.56 1.85 15.29
CA LEU A 133 6.70 0.69 15.43
C LEU A 133 6.02 0.42 14.07
N TRP A 134 6.24 -0.76 13.52
CA TRP A 134 5.62 -1.22 12.27
C TRP A 134 4.43 -2.14 12.52
N GLY A 135 4.33 -2.68 13.73
CA GLY A 135 3.26 -3.59 14.15
C GLY A 135 3.43 -5.02 13.63
N GLY A 136 2.37 -5.81 13.78
CA GLY A 136 2.28 -7.20 13.40
C GLY A 136 2.74 -8.19 14.48
N LYS A 137 2.28 -9.43 14.35
CA LYS A 137 2.71 -10.60 15.15
C LYS A 137 3.44 -11.60 14.25
N PRO A 138 4.49 -12.30 14.73
CA PRO A 138 5.36 -13.10 13.87
C PRO A 138 4.62 -14.08 12.94
N LYS A 139 3.73 -14.93 13.49
CA LYS A 139 3.01 -15.93 12.69
C LYS A 139 2.00 -15.32 11.72
N PRO A 140 1.06 -14.45 12.14
CA PRO A 140 0.14 -13.79 11.19
C PRO A 140 0.87 -12.96 10.13
N HIS A 141 1.98 -12.32 10.48
CA HIS A 141 2.78 -11.53 9.55
C HIS A 141 3.45 -12.40 8.48
N ALA A 142 4.04 -13.54 8.88
CA ALA A 142 4.61 -14.50 7.93
C ALA A 142 3.54 -15.07 6.97
N ASP A 143 2.36 -15.43 7.50
CA ASP A 143 1.23 -15.90 6.67
C ASP A 143 0.78 -14.83 5.67
N ALA A 144 0.76 -13.57 6.09
CA ALA A 144 0.42 -12.44 5.24
C ALA A 144 1.43 -12.25 4.11
N GLN A 145 2.74 -12.37 4.37
CA GLN A 145 3.78 -12.29 3.33
C GLN A 145 3.61 -13.40 2.29
N GLU A 146 3.35 -14.63 2.71
CA GLU A 146 3.13 -15.77 1.81
C GLU A 146 1.89 -15.58 0.91
N ASP A 147 0.75 -15.15 1.48
CA ASP A 147 -0.47 -14.92 0.72
C ASP A 147 -0.41 -13.66 -0.15
N ALA A 148 0.18 -12.57 0.35
CA ALA A 148 0.39 -11.33 -0.39
C ALA A 148 1.22 -11.61 -1.65
N TRP A 149 2.31 -12.36 -1.52
CA TRP A 149 3.16 -12.74 -2.64
C TRP A 149 2.40 -13.49 -3.74
N LYS A 150 1.61 -14.51 -3.36
CA LYS A 150 0.74 -15.25 -4.30
C LYS A 150 -0.25 -14.31 -4.98
N SER A 151 -0.88 -13.43 -4.21
CA SER A 151 -1.87 -12.46 -4.70
C SER A 151 -1.28 -11.48 -5.72
N ILE A 152 -0.06 -11.00 -5.47
CA ILE A 152 0.67 -10.10 -6.36
C ILE A 152 0.96 -10.79 -7.69
N LEU A 153 1.48 -12.02 -7.65
CA LEU A 153 1.77 -12.81 -8.84
C LEU A 153 0.51 -13.07 -9.66
N ASP A 154 -0.57 -13.48 -9.01
CA ASP A 154 -1.84 -13.79 -9.67
C ASP A 154 -2.49 -12.53 -10.26
N HIS A 155 -2.43 -11.40 -9.56
CA HIS A 155 -2.88 -10.11 -10.09
C HIS A 155 -2.13 -9.75 -11.36
N PHE A 156 -0.80 -9.71 -11.32
CA PHE A 156 -0.02 -9.34 -12.51
C PHE A 156 -0.17 -10.35 -13.65
N ARG A 157 -0.19 -11.66 -13.37
CA ARG A 157 -0.46 -12.68 -14.39
C ARG A 157 -1.81 -12.43 -15.05
N THR A 158 -2.87 -12.21 -14.27
CA THR A 158 -4.21 -12.00 -14.83
C THR A 158 -4.28 -10.75 -15.70
N GLN A 159 -3.71 -9.63 -15.23
CA GLN A 159 -3.83 -8.35 -15.92
C GLN A 159 -2.86 -8.16 -17.09
N LEU A 160 -1.73 -8.89 -17.10
CA LEU A 160 -0.71 -8.76 -18.13
C LEU A 160 -0.69 -9.92 -19.14
N SER A 161 -1.22 -11.10 -18.79
CA SER A 161 -1.22 -12.29 -19.68
C SER A 161 -2.05 -12.12 -20.95
N SER A 162 -3.02 -11.21 -20.99
CA SER A 162 -3.73 -10.81 -22.23
C SER A 162 -2.83 -10.12 -23.25
N SER A 163 -1.56 -9.84 -22.91
CA SER A 163 -0.55 -9.23 -23.78
C SER A 163 0.49 -10.25 -24.29
N PHE A 164 0.46 -11.50 -23.83
CA PHE A 164 1.35 -12.56 -24.30
C PHE A 164 0.62 -13.42 -25.34
N ASN A 165 0.60 -12.97 -26.59
CA ASN A 165 0.38 -13.89 -27.70
C ASN A 165 1.55 -14.89 -27.70
N LYS A 166 1.25 -16.15 -27.35
CA LYS A 166 2.19 -17.28 -27.37
C LYS A 166 2.80 -17.57 -28.75
N GLU A 167 2.40 -16.86 -29.81
CA GLU A 167 2.86 -17.08 -31.18
C GLU A 167 4.27 -16.56 -31.49
N GLN A 168 4.90 -15.75 -30.62
CA GLN A 168 6.25 -15.21 -30.88
C GLN A 168 7.42 -16.06 -30.35
N LEU A 169 7.17 -17.20 -29.70
CA LEU A 169 8.24 -18.07 -29.18
C LEU A 169 8.64 -19.21 -30.12
N HIS A 170 7.90 -19.46 -31.20
CA HIS A 170 8.17 -20.56 -32.13
C HIS A 170 8.79 -20.14 -33.47
N SER A 171 9.16 -18.87 -33.67
CA SER A 171 9.79 -18.42 -34.91
C SER A 171 11.31 -18.25 -34.85
N ASN A 172 11.98 -18.63 -33.74
CA ASN A 172 13.44 -18.48 -33.58
C ASN A 172 14.12 -19.71 -32.96
N LEU A 173 13.73 -20.92 -33.37
CA LEU A 173 14.56 -22.13 -33.21
C LEU A 173 14.71 -22.82 -34.56
#